data_AF-A0A968HM05-F1
#
_entry.id   AF-A0A968HM05-F1
#
_cell.length_a   1.000
_cell.length_b   1.000
_cell.length_c   1.000
_cell.angle_alpha   90.00
_cell.angle_beta   90.00
_cell.angle_gamma   90.00
#
_symmetry.space_group_name_H-M   'P 1'
#
loop_
_entity.id
_entity.type
_entity.pdbx_description
1 polymer ?
#
loop_
_entity_poly.entity_id
_entity_poly.type
_entity_poly.pdbx_seq_one_letter_code
_entity_poly.pdbx_strand_id
1 'polypeptide(L)' 'MANHFKVEITESLKTLKDLLKRQTKAQGKERLQMLYWLK' A
#
# COMPACT_ATOMS: atom_id res chain seq x y z
N MET A 1 -24.32 3.27 10.76
CA MET A 1 -23.98 2.18 9.81
C MET A 1 -22.51 2.33 9.47
N ALA A 2 -21.65 1.47 10.04
CA ALA A 2 -20.22 1.51 9.73
C ALA A 2 -20.00 0.86 8.37
N ASN A 3 -19.69 1.65 7.34
CA ASN A 3 -19.31 1.12 6.04
C ASN A 3 -17.94 0.44 6.21
N HIS A 4 -17.93 -0.88 6.37
CA HIS A 4 -16.70 -1.67 6.35
C HIS A 4 -16.12 -1.60 4.93
N PHE A 5 -15.33 -0.57 4.64
CA PHE A 5 -14.53 -0.51 3.44
C PHE A 5 -13.51 -1.65 3.50
N LYS A 6 -13.81 -2.76 2.82
CA LYS A 6 -12.80 -3.77 2.50
C LYS A 6 -11.86 -3.14 1.48
N VAL A 7 -10.73 -2.65 1.96
CA VAL A 7 -9.62 -2.25 1.10
C VAL A 7 -8.97 -3.54 0.61
N GLU A 8 -9.45 -4.07 -0.51
CA GLU A 8 -8.81 -5.22 -1.16
C GLU A 8 -7.51 -4.76 -1.81
N ILE A 9 -6.39 -5.03 -1.14
CA ILE A 9 -5.05 -4.77 -1.66
C ILE A 9 -4.73 -5.84 -2.72
N THR A 10 -5.15 -5.57 -3.96
CA THR A 10 -4.94 -6.45 -5.13
C THR A 10 -3.46 -6.58 -5.50
N GLU A 11 -2.62 -5.62 -5.11
CA GLU A 11 -1.19 -5.62 -5.41
C GLU A 11 -0.42 -6.65 -4.56
N SER A 12 0.28 -7.57 -5.19
CA SER A 12 1.17 -8.53 -4.50
C SER A 12 2.30 -7.82 -3.74
N LEU A 13 2.83 -8.46 -2.69
CA LEU A 13 3.96 -7.93 -1.90
C LEU A 13 5.17 -7.55 -2.77
N LYS A 14 5.41 -8.30 -3.86
CA LYS A 14 6.45 -8.00 -4.85
C LYS A 14 6.20 -6.68 -5.58
N THR A 15 4.96 -6.42 -5.96
CA THR A 15 4.52 -5.18 -6.63
C THR A 15 4.63 -3.98 -5.69
N LEU A 16 4.17 -4.13 -4.44
CA LEU A 16 4.29 -3.09 -3.41
C LEU A 16 5.76 -2.72 -3.15
N LYS A 17 6.66 -3.72 -3.08
CA LYS A 17 8.10 -3.48 -2.90
C LYS A 17 8.74 -2.75 -4.09
N ASP A 18 8.32 -3.07 -5.31
CA ASP A 18 8.80 -2.41 -6.53
C ASP A 18 8.30 -0.96 -6.61
N LEU A 19 7.02 -0.73 -6.29
CA LEU A 19 6.42 0.60 -6.17
C LEU A 19 7.09 1.45 -5.08
N LEU A 20 7.46 0.83 -3.94
CA LEU A 20 8.16 1.51 -2.86
C LEU A 20 9.53 2.05 -3.31
N LYS A 21 10.25 1.26 -4.11
CA LYS A 21 11.56 1.64 -4.68
C LYS A 21 11.43 2.74 -5.72
N ARG A 22 10.36 2.73 -6.51
CA ARG A 22 10.09 3.73 -7.56
C ARG A 22 9.50 5.03 -7.01
N GLN A 23 8.89 5.00 -5.83
CA GLN A 23 8.34 6.22 -5.25
C GLN A 23 9.43 7.17 -4.78
N THR A 24 9.33 8.42 -5.22
CA THR A 24 10.24 9.51 -4.85
C THR A 24 9.63 10.44 -3.81
N LYS A 25 8.30 10.47 -3.68
CA LYS A 25 7.61 11.30 -2.67
C LYS A 25 7.47 10.57 -1.33
N ALA A 26 7.78 11.26 -0.24
CA ALA A 26 7.68 10.74 1.13
C ALA A 26 6.27 10.20 1.44
N GLN A 27 5.23 10.99 1.18
CA GLN A 27 3.83 10.62 1.39
C GLN A 27 3.41 9.34 0.63
N GLY A 28 3.97 9.13 -0.57
CA GLY A 28 3.73 7.92 -1.37
C GLY A 28 4.41 6.69 -0.75
N LYS A 29 5.62 6.84 -0.21
CA LYS A 29 6.32 5.77 0.50
C LYS A 29 5.60 5.37 1.77
N GLU A 30 5.14 6.33 2.57
CA GLU A 30 4.40 6.08 3.80
C GLU A 30 3.13 5.27 3.53
N ARG A 31 2.36 5.66 2.50
CA ARG A 31 1.15 4.93 2.09
C ARG A 31 1.47 3.50 1.64
N LEU A 32 2.49 3.30 0.83
CA LEU A 32 2.88 1.98 0.35
C LEU A 32 3.46 1.11 1.47
N GLN A 33 4.16 1.69 2.46
CA GLN A 33 4.62 0.97 3.65
C GLN A 33 3.44 0.51 4.51
N MET A 34 2.43 1.37 4.72
CA MET A 34 1.21 0.99 5.44
C MET A 34 0.47 -0.16 4.73
N LEU A 35 0.34 -0.09 3.41
CA LEU A 35 -0.27 -1.16 2.61
C LEU A 35 0.54 -2.46 2.65
N TYR A 36 1.87 -2.36 2.71
CA TYR A 36 2.76 -3.51 2.86
C TYR A 36 2.64 -4.18 4.24
N TRP A 37 2.33 -3.43 5.29
CA TRP A 37 2.10 -3.97 6.64
C TRP A 37 0.70 -4.53 6.87
N LEU A 38 -0.30 -4.00 6.16
CA LEU A 38 -1.70 -4.43 6.29
C LEU A 38 -2.01 -5.73 5.52
N LYS A 39 -1.11 -6.18 4.64
CA LYS A 39 -1.27 -7.37 3.80
C LYS A 39 -0.49 -8.55 4.37
#